data_AF-A0A7L9S3N8-F1
#
_entry.id   AF-A0A7L9S3N8-F1
#
_cell.length_a   1.000
_cell.length_b   1.000
_cell.length_c   1.000
_cell.angle_alpha   90.00
_cell.angle_beta   90.00
_cell.angle_gamma   90.00
#
_symmetry.space_group_name_H-M   'P 1'
#
loop_
_entity.id
_entity.type
_entity.pdbx_description
1 polymer ?
#
loop_
_entity_poly.entity_id
_entity_poly.type
_entity_poly.pdbx_seq_one_letter_code
_entity_poly.pdbx_strand_id
1 'polypeptide(L)' 'MESDLSFAIFLAWLPALLVFLIWLTPLVLIGRSDKVVPKEKAAWIVATIFISWFSWILFMLLAPIKDKE' A
#
# COMPACT_ATOMS: atom_id res chain seq x y z
N MET A 1 19.96 12.83 26.00
CA MET A 1 18.48 12.75 26.12
C MET A 1 17.79 13.21 24.85
N GLU A 2 17.96 14.46 24.39
CA GLU A 2 17.32 14.92 23.13
C GLU A 2 17.85 14.17 21.89
N SER A 3 19.16 13.90 21.84
CA SER A 3 19.81 13.10 20.79
C SER A 3 19.26 11.67 20.70
N ASP A 4 19.05 11.03 21.86
CA ASP A 4 18.60 9.64 21.97
C ASP A 4 17.13 9.52 21.53
N LEU A 5 16.32 10.53 21.84
CA LEU A 5 14.93 10.63 21.42
C LEU A 5 14.81 10.79 19.89
N SER A 6 15.62 11.66 19.28
CA SER A 6 15.64 11.82 17.83
C SER A 6 16.03 10.52 17.10
N PHE A 7 17.02 9.80 17.63
CA PHE A 7 17.44 8.52 17.06
C PHE A 7 16.36 7.43 17.18
N ALA A 8 15.68 7.37 18.33
CA ALA A 8 14.57 6.44 18.54
C ALA A 8 13.40 6.71 17.58
N ILE A 9 13.04 7.99 17.36
CA ILE A 9 12.02 8.37 16.39
C ILE A 9 12.44 7.92 15.00
N PHE A 10 13.67 8.17 14.58
CA PHE A 10 14.18 7.73 13.27
C PHE A 10 14.05 6.21 13.08
N LEU A 11 14.48 5.41 14.06
CA LEU A 11 14.35 3.95 14.02
C LEU A 11 12.89 3.49 13.97
N ALA A 12 11.97 4.21 14.61
CA ALA A 12 10.55 3.89 14.60
C ALA A 12 9.90 3.99 13.21
N TRP A 13 10.50 4.75 12.27
CA TRP A 13 10.02 4.84 10.88
C TRP A 13 10.50 3.68 9.99
N LEU A 14 11.54 2.94 10.39
CA LEU A 14 12.11 1.86 9.59
C LEU A 14 11.07 0.77 9.22
N PRO A 15 10.20 0.30 10.13
CA PRO A 15 9.18 -0.68 9.79
C PRO A 15 8.13 -0.15 8.81
N ALA A 16 7.71 1.11 8.96
CA ALA A 16 6.76 1.74 8.04
C ALA A 16 7.33 1.83 6.62
N LEU A 17 8.63 2.13 6.51
CA LEU A 17 9.34 2.14 5.22
C LEU A 17 9.39 0.75 4.59
N LEU A 18 9.65 -0.32 5.37
CA LEU A 18 9.63 -1.69 4.86
C LEU A 18 8.25 -2.10 4.34
N VAL A 19 7.18 -1.79 5.09
CA VAL A 19 5.81 -2.07 4.66
C VAL A 19 5.48 -1.32 3.37
N PHE A 20 5.90 -0.06 3.26
CA PHE A 20 5.71 0.74 2.05
C PHE A 20 6.45 0.15 0.84
N LEU A 21 7.69 -0.34 1.02
CA LEU A 21 8.44 -1.01 -0.06
C LEU A 21 7.76 -2.32 -0.53
N ILE A 22 7.27 -3.13 0.40
CA ILE A 22 6.51 -4.35 0.08
C ILE A 22 5.25 -3.97 -0.70
N TRP A 23 4.54 -2.93 -0.25
CA TRP A 23 3.34 -2.43 -0.93
C TRP A 23 3.63 -1.88 -2.34
N LEU A 24 4.78 -1.27 -2.58
CA LEU A 24 5.21 -0.80 -3.91
C LEU A 24 5.62 -1.93 -4.86
N THR A 25 5.96 -3.11 -4.34
CA THR A 25 6.46 -4.26 -5.13
C THR A 25 5.57 -4.59 -6.34
N PRO A 26 4.24 -4.77 -6.22
CA PRO A 26 3.38 -5.06 -7.37
C PRO A 26 3.41 -3.96 -8.45
N LEU A 27 3.53 -2.69 -8.07
CA LEU A 27 3.59 -1.57 -9.01
C LEU A 27 4.88 -1.62 -9.83
N VAL A 28 6.00 -1.94 -9.19
CA VAL A 28 7.31 -2.12 -9.86
C VAL A 28 7.28 -3.33 -10.79
N LEU A 29 6.71 -4.46 -10.34
CA LEU A 29 6.60 -5.68 -11.14
C LEU A 29 5.75 -5.46 -12.39
N ILE A 30 4.62 -4.75 -12.28
CA ILE A 30 3.77 -4.40 -13.43
C ILE A 30 4.51 -3.46 -14.39
N GLY A 31 5.16 -2.41 -13.86
CA GLY A 31 5.90 -1.44 -14.68
C GLY A 31 7.02 -2.10 -15.51
N ARG A 32 7.78 -3.00 -14.89
CA ARG A 32 8.90 -3.73 -15.53
C ARG A 32 8.47 -4.94 -16.36
N SER A 33 7.21 -5.35 -16.30
CA SER A 33 6.73 -6.54 -17.01
C SER A 33 6.71 -6.32 -18.53
N ASP A 34 7.29 -7.23 -19.31
CA ASP A 34 7.17 -7.20 -20.78
C ASP A 34 5.93 -7.96 -21.29
N LYS A 35 5.05 -8.39 -20.38
CA LYS A 35 3.88 -9.22 -20.71
C LYS A 35 2.67 -8.44 -21.26
N VAL A 36 2.64 -7.12 -21.08
CA VAL A 36 1.49 -6.25 -21.40
C VAL A 36 1.96 -4.96 -22.06
N VAL A 37 1.14 -4.39 -22.94
CA VAL A 37 1.49 -3.15 -23.66
C VAL A 37 1.50 -1.93 -22.71
N PRO A 38 2.21 -0.84 -23.02
CA PRO A 38 2.35 0.31 -22.11
C PRO A 38 1.02 0.91 -21.60
N LYS A 39 -0.02 0.92 -22.46
CA LYS A 39 -1.36 1.39 -22.08
C LYS A 39 -2.03 0.47 -21.06
N GLU A 40 -1.86 -0.84 -21.20
CA GLU A 40 -2.36 -1.84 -20.25
C GLU A 40 -1.59 -1.77 -18.93
N LYS A 41 -0.28 -1.53 -18.95
CA LYS A 41 0.51 -1.31 -17.71
C LYS A 41 -0.09 -0.19 -16.86
N ALA A 42 -0.42 0.94 -17.48
CA ALA A 42 -1.04 2.06 -16.79
C ALA A 42 -2.39 1.67 -16.17
N ALA A 43 -3.23 0.92 -16.91
CA ALA A 43 -4.50 0.43 -16.40
C ALA A 43 -4.31 -0.53 -15.21
N TRP A 44 -3.33 -1.45 -15.28
CA TRP A 44 -3.04 -2.38 -14.19
C TRP A 44 -2.47 -1.69 -12.95
N ILE A 45 -1.60 -0.69 -13.11
CA ILE A 45 -1.08 0.14 -12.01
C ILE A 45 -2.24 0.87 -11.31
N VAL A 46 -3.11 1.52 -12.08
CA VAL A 46 -4.28 2.23 -11.55
C VAL A 46 -5.21 1.25 -10.83
N ALA A 47 -5.51 0.10 -11.43
CA ALA A 47 -6.33 -0.94 -10.81
C ALA A 47 -5.74 -1.46 -9.50
N THR A 48 -4.42 -1.67 -9.44
CA THR A 48 -3.72 -2.15 -8.24
C THR A 48 -3.80 -1.14 -7.10
N ILE A 49 -3.55 0.14 -7.39
CA ILE A 49 -3.70 1.23 -6.42
C ILE A 49 -5.15 1.33 -5.96
N PHE A 50 -6.10 1.25 -6.89
CA PHE A 50 -7.53 1.33 -6.61
C PHE A 50 -7.95 0.19 -5.68
N ILE A 51 -7.66 -1.07 -6.02
CA ILE A 51 -8.04 -2.21 -5.17
C ILE A 51 -7.43 -2.10 -3.77
N SER A 52 -6.16 -1.71 -3.67
CA SER A 52 -5.51 -1.56 -2.37
C SER A 52 -6.16 -0.47 -1.52
N TRP A 53 -6.40 0.71 -2.08
CA TRP A 53 -6.90 1.86 -1.31
C TRP A 53 -8.42 1.84 -1.13
N PHE A 54 -9.16 1.44 -2.16
CA PHE A 54 -10.62 1.34 -2.16
C PHE A 54 -11.15 0.24 -1.24
N SER A 55 -10.33 -0.76 -0.88
CA SER A 55 -10.69 -1.79 0.10
C SER A 55 -11.16 -1.21 1.44
N TRP A 56 -10.59 -0.08 1.86
CA TRP A 56 -10.98 0.61 3.09
C TRP A 56 -12.35 1.28 2.98
N ILE A 57 -12.67 1.86 1.82
CA ILE A 57 -13.99 2.44 1.55
C ILE A 57 -15.05 1.34 1.57
N LEU A 58 -14.77 0.20 0.92
CA LEU A 58 -15.64 -0.97 0.99
C LEU A 58 -15.80 -1.48 2.41
N PHE A 59 -14.73 -1.52 3.21
CA PHE A 59 -14.84 -1.88 4.62
C PHE A 59 -15.79 -0.95 5.39
N MET A 60 -15.68 0.36 5.21
CA MET A 60 -16.58 1.32 5.88
C MET A 60 -18.03 1.19 5.42
N LEU A 61 -18.26 0.85 4.15
CA LEU A 61 -19.61 0.72 3.59
C LEU A 61 -20.26 -0.64 3.93
N LEU A 62 -19.48 -1.72 3.92
CA LEU A 62 -19.96 -3.08 4.14
C LEU A 62 -19.98 -3.43 5.63
N ALA A 63 -19.11 -2.86 6.48
CA ALA A 63 -19.17 -3.11 7.92
C ALA A 63 -20.33 -2.29 8.54
N PRO A 64 -21.26 -2.87 9.32
CA PRO A 64 -21.39 -4.27 9.76
C PRO A 64 -22.38 -5.09 8.88
N ILE A 65 -21.90 -6.19 8.27
CA ILE A 65 -22.76 -7.16 7.55
C ILE A 65 -23.57 -8.02 8.54
N LYS A 66 -23.09 -8.16 9.78
CA LYS A 66 -23.79 -8.81 10.90
C LYS A 66 -23.64 -7.93 12.12
N ASP A 67 -24.69 -7.86 12.93
CA ASP A 67 -24.60 -7.23 14.24
C ASP A 67 -23.44 -7.87 15.01
N LYS A 68 -22.51 -7.02 15.47
CA LYS A 68 -21.69 -7.39 16.62
C LYS A 68 -22.71 -7.46 17.75
N GLU A 69 -22.91 -8.64 18.33
CA GLU A 69 -23.76 -8.76 19.53
C GLU A 69 -23.51 -7.61 20.52
#